data_AF-A0A2E8BTZ5-F1
#
_entry.id   AF-A0A2E8BTZ5-F1
#
_cell.length_a   1.000
_cell.length_b   1.000
_cell.length_c   1.000
_cell.angle_alpha   90.00
_cell.angle_beta   90.00
_cell.angle_gamma   90.00
#
_symmetry.space_group_name_H-M   'P 1'
#
loop_
_entity.id
_entity.type
_entity.pdbx_description
1 polymer ?
#
loop_
_entity_poly.entity_id
_entity_poly.type
_entity_poly.pdbx_seq_one_letter_code
_entity_poly.pdbx_strand_id
1 'polypeptide(L)'
;MLRPQYEGIKSSIPYRALSKQRVLPGVSVAIYMQDKEPEGAGDKLEEEDEWQLYASAGYASSELESEEKVSEKDSLEETWFDGDDLEFEGTTVNWDSPPCPAPLGIAHVVKIGVCDHCLARISGLNSRGSGQNSGSSIRDDAFLRDAELESKIIQDYCPLCENLFDDIDNIVDRVFDTLSDIEFSTMQFGIHLPKDLIQEEDRIRSKYGAQGSYHLKGAIVESIHERIRNLDKEVNFVKEKPDVMVLVDGLTLRVDVDVRPIFLYGRYRKVSRGIPQTRWPCRACRGRAQGCDSCEETGLQYIDSVQDLIGEPIREALGAEDTSFHGMGREDIDVRCLGSGRPFVLEVKKPSKRQLPVEDLVDLVRENALEKVEVDSLTWCTRKKVNEVKQSRSEKTYTIRFRAEGLVDIKSAEESILSLDGQVIDQETPQRVSHRRAAKIRRRKITSIDNVRFEDDEVEITIRCEAGTYVKELVHSDEGRTTPSVQSVLGTDCEVIWLDVLEIHSE
;
A
#
# COMPACT_ATOMS: atom_id res chain seq x y z
N MET A 1 40.22 -24.84 -51.96
CA MET A 1 41.24 -23.87 -52.38
C MET A 1 41.33 -22.77 -51.33
N LEU A 2 42.52 -22.65 -50.70
CA LEU A 2 43.13 -21.47 -50.07
C LEU A 2 42.22 -20.49 -49.30
N ARG A 3 42.30 -20.56 -47.96
CA ARG A 3 42.18 -19.39 -47.06
C ARG A 3 43.57 -18.74 -46.93
N PRO A 4 43.69 -17.41 -46.89
CA PRO A 4 44.91 -16.76 -46.43
C PRO A 4 44.89 -16.50 -44.92
N GLN A 5 46.08 -16.66 -44.33
CA GLN A 5 46.46 -16.27 -42.98
C GLN A 5 46.64 -14.75 -42.90
N TYR A 6 46.39 -14.16 -41.73
CA TYR A 6 47.23 -13.09 -41.20
C TYR A 6 47.29 -13.16 -39.67
N GLU A 7 48.53 -13.13 -39.17
CA GLU A 7 49.01 -12.96 -37.80
C GLU A 7 48.49 -11.63 -37.20
N GLY A 8 48.27 -11.40 -35.90
CA GLY A 8 48.86 -11.93 -34.69
C GLY A 8 49.63 -10.81 -33.97
N ILE A 9 49.07 -10.15 -32.95
CA ILE A 9 49.82 -9.45 -31.88
C ILE A 9 49.17 -9.75 -30.52
N LYS A 10 50.02 -10.19 -29.60
CA LYS A 10 49.76 -10.64 -28.23
C LYS A 10 49.77 -9.47 -27.25
N SER A 11 48.95 -9.54 -26.20
CA SER A 11 49.29 -9.00 -24.88
C SER A 11 48.77 -9.93 -23.77
N SER A 12 49.72 -10.54 -23.07
CA SER A 12 49.66 -11.29 -21.81
C SER A 12 49.22 -10.38 -20.63
N ILE A 13 48.66 -10.78 -19.47
CA ILE A 13 48.97 -11.83 -18.46
C ILE A 13 47.70 -11.96 -17.51
N PRO A 14 47.68 -12.71 -16.38
CA PRO A 14 47.16 -14.08 -16.20
C PRO A 14 45.89 -14.24 -15.32
N TYR A 15 45.23 -15.38 -15.50
CA TYR A 15 44.26 -15.98 -14.57
C TYR A 15 44.85 -16.20 -13.17
N ARG A 16 44.12 -15.76 -12.12
CA ARG A 16 44.43 -16.06 -10.71
C ARG A 16 43.57 -17.23 -10.23
N ALA A 17 44.24 -18.26 -9.74
CA ALA A 17 43.65 -19.49 -9.22
C ALA A 17 43.03 -19.32 -7.82
N LEU A 18 41.93 -20.05 -7.60
CA LEU A 18 41.24 -20.23 -6.33
C LEU A 18 42.13 -20.94 -5.31
N SER A 19 42.40 -20.28 -4.17
CA SER A 19 43.10 -20.88 -3.03
C SER A 19 42.12 -21.39 -1.98
N LYS A 20 42.21 -22.68 -1.67
CA LYS A 20 41.67 -23.34 -0.48
C LYS A 20 42.43 -22.87 0.78
N GLN A 21 41.73 -22.51 1.84
CA GLN A 21 42.23 -22.53 3.23
C GLN A 21 41.02 -22.78 4.17
N ARG A 22 40.91 -23.98 4.73
CA ARG A 22 41.32 -24.41 6.10
C ARG A 22 40.29 -24.04 7.17
N VAL A 23 39.54 -25.06 7.59
CA VAL A 23 38.67 -25.11 8.77
C VAL A 23 39.48 -25.59 9.97
N LEU A 24 39.40 -24.88 11.11
CA LEU A 24 39.67 -25.41 12.45
C LEU A 24 38.71 -24.75 13.48
N PRO A 25 38.45 -25.39 14.64
CA PRO A 25 37.13 -25.40 15.27
C PRO A 25 36.96 -24.52 16.51
N GLY A 26 35.71 -24.16 16.79
CA GLY A 26 35.11 -24.12 18.14
C GLY A 26 35.41 -22.93 19.05
N VAL A 27 34.49 -21.95 19.09
CA VAL A 27 34.02 -21.32 20.34
C VAL A 27 32.53 -21.04 20.20
N SER A 28 31.75 -21.73 21.03
CA SER A 28 30.31 -21.55 21.22
C SER A 28 30.04 -20.26 22.01
N VAL A 29 29.30 -19.33 21.42
CA VAL A 29 28.62 -18.25 22.16
C VAL A 29 27.13 -18.42 21.91
N ALA A 30 26.45 -18.98 22.90
CA ALA A 30 25.00 -19.05 22.96
C ALA A 30 24.45 -17.64 23.21
N ILE A 31 23.81 -17.05 22.21
CA ILE A 31 22.95 -15.89 22.41
C ILE A 31 21.54 -16.44 22.60
N TYR A 32 21.13 -16.53 23.86
CA TYR A 32 19.74 -16.72 24.23
C TYR A 32 18.94 -15.51 23.74
N MET A 33 18.18 -15.66 22.65
CA MET A 33 17.07 -14.76 22.36
C MET A 33 15.87 -15.25 23.19
N GLN A 34 15.64 -14.57 24.32
CA GLN A 34 14.36 -14.65 25.03
C GLN A 34 13.31 -13.94 24.18
N ASP A 35 12.31 -14.71 23.74
CA ASP A 35 11.06 -14.20 23.21
C ASP A 35 10.39 -13.33 24.28
N LYS A 36 10.40 -12.02 24.08
CA LYS A 36 9.49 -11.10 24.77
C LYS A 36 8.19 -11.02 23.97
N GLU A 37 7.11 -11.36 24.64
CA GLU A 37 5.73 -11.10 24.23
C GLU A 37 5.51 -9.60 23.90
N PRO A 38 4.58 -9.25 22.99
CA PRO A 38 4.33 -7.86 22.64
C PRO A 38 3.44 -7.20 23.70
N GLU A 39 4.01 -6.27 24.45
CA GLU A 39 3.26 -5.28 25.23
C GLU A 39 2.92 -4.06 24.35
N GLY A 40 1.67 -3.60 24.43
CA GLY A 40 1.30 -2.20 24.21
C GLY A 40 1.01 -1.79 22.76
N ALA A 41 -0.28 -1.67 22.44
CA ALA A 41 -0.77 -0.97 21.25
C ALA A 41 -0.34 0.52 21.28
N GLY A 42 0.65 0.85 20.46
CA GLY A 42 0.92 2.20 19.98
C GLY A 42 0.85 2.15 18.47
N ASP A 43 0.00 3.00 17.88
CA ASP A 43 -0.28 3.10 16.44
C ASP A 43 1.03 3.28 15.66
N LYS A 44 1.54 2.21 15.05
CA LYS A 44 2.64 2.27 14.09
C LYS A 44 2.00 2.48 12.72
N LEU A 45 2.23 3.65 12.13
CA LEU A 45 1.94 3.91 10.72
C LEU A 45 2.62 2.82 9.86
N GLU A 46 1.87 2.20 8.96
CA GLU A 46 2.35 1.16 8.02
C GLU A 46 3.36 1.78 7.02
N GLU A 47 4.30 1.01 6.47
CA GLU A 47 5.30 1.51 5.48
C GLU A 47 4.66 2.12 4.21
N GLU A 48 3.40 1.80 3.91
CA GLU A 48 2.62 2.44 2.82
C GLU A 48 2.05 3.83 3.21
N ASP A 49 2.03 4.18 4.50
CA ASP A 49 1.53 5.44 5.06
C ASP A 49 2.66 6.42 5.45
N GLU A 50 3.94 6.11 5.15
CA GLU A 50 5.07 7.04 5.32
C GLU A 50 4.87 8.37 4.56
N TRP A 51 3.99 8.38 3.55
CA TRP A 51 3.59 9.58 2.81
C TRP A 51 2.91 10.64 3.67
N GLN A 52 2.25 10.25 4.77
CA GLN A 52 1.64 11.19 5.70
C GLN A 52 2.70 12.11 6.34
N LEU A 53 3.95 11.66 6.46
CA LEU A 53 5.07 12.46 6.97
C LEU A 53 5.47 13.58 6.00
N TYR A 54 5.20 13.41 4.70
CA TYR A 54 5.41 14.46 3.70
C TYR A 54 4.22 15.41 3.59
N ALA A 55 3.03 15.01 4.05
CA ALA A 55 1.81 15.81 4.10
C ALA A 55 1.58 16.54 5.45
N SER A 56 2.21 16.08 6.54
CA SER A 56 2.00 16.60 7.89
C SER A 56 2.89 17.81 8.18
N ALA A 57 2.58 18.94 7.56
CA ALA A 57 2.68 20.22 8.23
C ALA A 57 1.25 20.64 8.58
N GLY A 58 0.95 20.71 9.89
CA GLY A 58 -0.35 21.11 10.40
C GLY A 58 -0.81 22.43 9.80
N TYR A 59 -2.10 22.53 9.50
CA TYR A 59 -2.72 23.85 9.36
C TYR A 59 -2.60 24.53 10.72
N ALA A 60 -1.67 25.45 10.86
CA ALA A 60 -1.42 26.17 12.09
C ALA A 60 -2.64 27.04 12.42
N SER A 61 -3.53 26.54 13.28
CA SER A 61 -4.31 27.42 14.15
C SER A 61 -3.36 27.89 15.24
N SER A 62 -3.02 29.18 15.24
CA SER A 62 -2.26 29.81 16.30
C SER A 62 -3.14 29.95 17.54
N GLU A 63 -3.11 28.98 18.44
CA GLU A 63 -3.57 29.18 19.82
C GLU A 63 -2.39 29.65 20.67
N LEU A 64 -2.54 30.84 21.24
CA LEU A 64 -1.60 31.45 22.17
C LEU A 64 -1.75 30.77 23.54
N GLU A 65 -0.81 29.92 23.92
CA GLU A 65 -0.68 29.49 25.32
C GLU A 65 0.14 30.52 26.10
N SER A 66 -0.45 30.96 27.21
CA SER A 66 0.04 31.97 28.14
C SER A 66 1.27 31.51 28.93
N GLU A 67 2.18 32.46 29.13
CA GLU A 67 3.43 32.40 29.89
C GLU A 67 3.33 31.68 31.25
N GLU A 68 4.20 30.69 31.48
CA GLU A 68 4.67 30.33 32.81
C GLU A 68 6.17 30.61 32.94
N LYS A 69 6.50 31.47 33.92
CA LYS A 69 7.86 31.80 34.35
C LYS A 69 8.56 30.58 34.94
N VAL A 70 9.75 30.27 34.46
CA VAL A 70 10.74 29.45 35.19
C VAL A 70 12.06 30.20 35.29
N SER A 71 12.60 30.16 36.50
CA SER A 71 13.70 30.93 37.07
C SER A 71 15.09 30.67 36.47
N GLU A 72 15.90 31.73 36.49
CA GLU A 72 17.33 31.80 36.21
C GLU A 72 18.17 30.71 36.90
N LYS A 73 19.12 30.15 36.15
CA LYS A 73 20.37 29.61 36.70
C LYS A 73 21.54 29.94 35.76
N ASP A 74 22.47 30.69 36.33
CA ASP A 74 23.81 31.00 35.86
C ASP A 74 24.55 29.78 35.28
N SER A 75 25.09 29.91 34.07
CA SER A 75 26.24 29.15 33.61
C SER A 75 27.04 29.94 32.57
N LEU A 76 28.13 30.54 33.06
CA LEU A 76 29.41 30.85 32.43
C LEU A 76 29.46 30.88 30.89
N GLU A 77 29.81 32.07 30.39
CA GLU A 77 30.21 32.37 29.02
C GLU A 77 31.25 31.37 28.47
N GLU A 78 30.81 30.46 27.60
CA GLU A 78 31.67 29.88 26.57
C GLU A 78 31.51 30.73 25.30
N THR A 79 32.44 31.65 25.09
CA THR A 79 32.65 32.30 23.79
C THR A 79 33.01 31.24 22.75
N TRP A 80 32.00 30.77 22.01
CA TRP A 80 32.18 30.05 20.76
C TRP A 80 32.54 31.06 19.67
N PHE A 81 33.78 31.00 19.20
CA PHE A 81 34.25 31.72 18.02
C PHE A 81 33.88 30.87 16.80
N ASP A 82 32.73 31.18 16.17
CA ASP A 82 32.30 30.54 14.93
C ASP A 82 32.88 31.32 13.76
N GLY A 83 34.01 30.83 13.25
CA GLY A 83 34.75 31.42 12.14
C GLY A 83 34.15 31.08 10.79
N ASP A 84 32.90 31.49 10.55
CA ASP A 84 32.26 31.47 9.23
C ASP A 84 31.79 32.89 8.85
N ASP A 85 32.77 33.79 8.74
CA ASP A 85 32.62 35.05 8.03
C ASP A 85 32.66 34.76 6.52
N LEU A 86 31.49 34.57 5.90
CA LEU A 86 31.34 34.69 4.45
C LEU A 86 31.58 36.16 4.07
N GLU A 87 32.83 36.50 3.75
CA GLU A 87 33.21 37.77 3.15
C GLU A 87 32.61 37.88 1.73
N PHE A 88 31.40 38.43 1.63
CA PHE A 88 30.83 38.91 0.37
C PHE A 88 31.03 40.43 0.28
N GLU A 89 31.96 40.84 -0.58
CA GLU A 89 32.18 42.21 -1.09
C GLU A 89 31.88 43.37 -0.12
N GLY A 90 32.65 43.45 0.97
CA GLY A 90 33.02 44.74 1.59
C GLY A 90 31.90 45.58 2.21
N THR A 91 30.68 45.06 2.37
CA THR A 91 29.66 45.71 3.20
C THR A 91 29.24 44.73 4.29
N THR A 92 29.61 45.00 5.54
CA THR A 92 29.15 44.24 6.70
C THR A 92 27.62 44.29 6.73
N VAL A 93 26.99 43.21 6.28
CA VAL A 93 25.55 42.97 6.45
C VAL A 93 25.31 42.99 7.96
N ASN A 94 24.62 44.02 8.45
CA ASN A 94 24.41 44.19 9.88
C ASN A 94 23.59 43.00 10.40
N TRP A 95 24.19 42.17 11.25
CA TRP A 95 23.63 40.86 11.64
C TRP A 95 22.43 40.96 12.62
N ASP A 96 22.16 42.17 13.12
CA ASP A 96 21.09 42.55 14.08
C ASP A 96 19.90 43.28 13.42
N SER A 97 19.57 42.96 12.17
CA SER A 97 18.33 43.47 11.56
C SER A 97 17.10 42.88 12.29
N PRO A 98 16.11 43.70 12.69
CA PRO A 98 14.89 43.20 13.31
C PRO A 98 14.09 42.32 12.34
N PRO A 99 13.31 41.34 12.82
CA PRO A 99 12.48 40.51 11.96
C PRO A 99 11.39 41.33 11.25
N CYS A 100 10.91 40.82 10.11
CA CYS A 100 9.71 41.35 9.46
C CYS A 100 8.51 41.36 10.44
N PRO A 101 7.56 42.30 10.32
CA PRO A 101 7.34 43.28 9.25
C PRO A 101 8.13 44.60 9.42
N ALA A 102 9.14 44.67 10.30
CA ALA A 102 9.88 45.93 10.51
C ALA A 102 10.53 46.41 9.19
N PRO A 103 10.51 47.73 8.88
CA PRO A 103 11.07 48.26 7.62
C PRO A 103 12.56 47.93 7.41
N LEU A 104 13.35 47.90 8.49
CA LEU A 104 14.76 47.48 8.45
C LEU A 104 14.92 45.99 8.15
N GLY A 105 14.01 45.15 8.65
CA GLY A 105 13.96 43.72 8.35
C GLY A 105 13.60 43.45 6.89
N ILE A 106 12.61 44.18 6.36
CA ILE A 106 12.23 44.10 4.93
C ILE A 106 13.40 44.53 4.04
N ALA A 107 14.07 45.65 4.35
CA ALA A 107 15.25 46.10 3.61
C ALA A 107 16.39 45.07 3.64
N HIS A 108 16.57 44.38 4.76
CA HIS A 108 17.57 43.31 4.90
C HIS A 108 17.24 42.08 4.05
N VAL A 109 16.00 41.61 4.09
CA VAL A 109 15.53 40.48 3.28
C VAL A 109 15.59 40.81 1.78
N VAL A 110 15.32 42.05 1.39
CA VAL A 110 15.52 42.53 0.02
C VAL A 110 17.01 42.50 -0.36
N LYS A 111 17.92 42.97 0.51
CA LYS A 111 19.38 42.91 0.30
C LYS A 111 19.91 41.48 0.16
N ILE A 112 19.29 40.53 0.85
CA ILE A 112 19.63 39.10 0.74
C ILE A 112 19.33 38.55 -0.67
N GLY A 113 18.49 39.20 -1.48
CA GLY A 113 18.17 38.74 -2.84
C GLY A 113 16.89 37.90 -2.92
N VAL A 114 15.97 38.09 -1.98
CA VAL A 114 14.71 37.33 -1.94
C VAL A 114 13.77 37.74 -3.07
N CYS A 115 13.08 36.78 -3.72
CA CYS A 115 12.08 37.04 -4.77
C CYS A 115 10.78 37.63 -4.19
N ASP A 116 9.91 38.16 -5.05
CA ASP A 116 8.66 38.80 -4.63
C ASP A 116 7.72 37.83 -3.90
N HIS A 117 7.60 36.59 -4.36
CA HIS A 117 6.77 35.58 -3.70
C HIS A 117 7.24 35.30 -2.26
N CYS A 118 8.55 35.11 -2.08
CA CYS A 118 9.13 34.89 -0.76
C CYS A 118 9.10 36.14 0.12
N LEU A 119 9.19 37.34 -0.48
CA LEU A 119 9.06 38.60 0.25
C LEU A 119 7.65 38.76 0.83
N ALA A 120 6.61 38.49 0.04
CA ALA A 120 5.23 38.49 0.51
C ALA A 120 5.03 37.46 1.64
N ARG A 121 5.58 36.25 1.47
CA ARG A 121 5.51 35.15 2.45
C ARG A 121 6.15 35.47 3.80
N ILE A 122 7.35 36.05 3.79
CA ILE A 122 8.17 36.31 4.98
C ILE A 122 7.80 37.62 5.66
N SER A 123 7.27 38.59 4.91
CA SER A 123 6.87 39.89 5.47
C SER A 123 5.73 39.80 6.49
N GLY A 124 4.92 38.74 6.46
CA GLY A 124 3.78 38.54 7.36
C GLY A 124 2.61 39.50 7.15
N LEU A 125 2.65 40.33 6.10
CA LEU A 125 1.61 41.33 5.79
C LEU A 125 0.36 40.73 5.12
N ASN A 126 0.25 39.40 5.07
CA ASN A 126 -0.94 38.69 4.60
C ASN A 126 -2.07 38.71 5.64
N SER A 127 -2.60 39.89 5.95
CA SER A 127 -3.84 40.03 6.72
C SER A 127 -5.06 39.90 5.80
N ARG A 128 -5.62 38.69 5.73
CA ARG A 128 -7.07 38.40 5.84
C ARG A 128 -8.12 39.22 5.03
N GLY A 129 -7.78 39.91 3.95
CA GLY A 129 -8.80 40.56 3.13
C GLY A 129 -8.26 41.18 1.85
N SER A 130 -8.78 40.68 0.72
CA SER A 130 -8.97 41.40 -0.55
C SER A 130 -8.02 42.58 -0.79
N GLY A 131 -6.77 42.30 -1.13
CA GLY A 131 -5.81 43.33 -1.51
C GLY A 131 -4.53 42.72 -2.04
N GLN A 132 -4.25 42.96 -3.32
CA GLN A 132 -3.03 42.61 -4.02
C GLN A 132 -1.84 43.35 -3.41
N ASN A 133 -1.33 42.89 -2.27
CA ASN A 133 0.01 43.29 -1.83
C ASN A 133 0.98 42.20 -2.31
N SER A 134 1.20 42.19 -3.62
CA SER A 134 2.26 41.40 -4.24
C SER A 134 3.60 41.79 -3.63
N GLY A 135 4.55 40.85 -3.53
CA GLY A 135 5.88 41.17 -3.02
C GLY A 135 6.55 42.33 -3.75
N SER A 136 6.19 42.55 -5.01
CA SER A 136 6.58 43.74 -5.78
C SER A 136 6.19 45.05 -5.10
N SER A 137 4.98 45.18 -4.56
CA SER A 137 4.55 46.40 -3.84
C SER A 137 5.33 46.61 -2.54
N ILE A 138 5.67 45.54 -1.83
CA ILE A 138 6.50 45.60 -0.61
C ILE A 138 7.93 46.03 -0.98
N ARG A 139 8.43 45.55 -2.11
CA ARG A 139 9.74 45.92 -2.64
C ARG A 139 9.77 47.39 -3.08
N ASP A 140 8.75 47.85 -3.79
CA ASP A 140 8.60 49.24 -4.22
C ASP A 140 8.56 50.20 -3.01
N ASP A 141 7.80 49.84 -1.98
CA ASP A 141 7.74 50.58 -0.71
C ASP A 141 9.10 50.64 0.00
N ALA A 142 9.93 49.58 -0.11
CA ALA A 142 11.27 49.56 0.44
C ALA A 142 12.22 50.47 -0.36
N PHE A 143 12.14 50.45 -1.70
CA PHE A 143 12.94 51.31 -2.57
C PHE A 143 12.59 52.80 -2.41
N LEU A 144 11.31 53.13 -2.19
CA LEU A 144 10.88 54.50 -1.89
C LEU A 144 11.49 55.04 -0.58
N ARG A 145 11.77 54.16 0.38
CA ARG A 145 12.35 54.55 1.68
C ARG A 145 13.87 54.65 1.64
N ASP A 146 14.51 53.81 0.85
CA ASP A 146 15.97 53.74 0.73
C ASP A 146 16.36 53.46 -0.72
N ALA A 147 16.71 54.53 -1.44
CA ALA A 147 17.09 54.48 -2.86
C ALA A 147 18.45 53.80 -3.10
N GLU A 148 19.27 53.58 -2.07
CA GLU A 148 20.56 52.89 -2.21
C GLU A 148 20.40 51.36 -2.33
N LEU A 149 19.21 50.82 -2.00
CA LEU A 149 18.87 49.39 -2.10
C LEU A 149 18.89 48.85 -3.54
N GLU A 150 18.53 49.65 -4.55
CA GLU A 150 18.48 49.22 -5.95
C GLU A 150 19.85 48.77 -6.51
N SER A 151 20.94 49.26 -5.91
CA SER A 151 22.28 49.17 -6.50
C SER A 151 23.10 47.93 -6.12
N LYS A 152 22.60 47.02 -5.26
CA LYS A 152 23.43 45.99 -4.60
C LYS A 152 22.99 44.52 -4.76
N ILE A 153 22.03 44.20 -5.62
CA ILE A 153 21.48 42.83 -5.65
C ILE A 153 21.64 42.24 -7.04
N ILE A 154 22.69 41.45 -7.24
CA ILE A 154 22.79 40.52 -8.37
C ILE A 154 22.89 39.13 -7.75
N GLN A 155 21.74 38.53 -7.46
CA GLN A 155 21.65 37.09 -7.22
C GLN A 155 20.75 36.50 -8.30
N ASP A 156 21.25 35.49 -9.00
CA ASP A 156 20.52 34.80 -10.07
C ASP A 156 19.34 33.97 -9.50
N TYR A 157 19.46 33.52 -8.26
CA TYR A 157 18.49 32.65 -7.59
C TYR A 157 18.08 33.20 -6.24
N CYS A 158 16.79 33.11 -5.92
CA CYS A 158 16.31 33.43 -4.59
C CYS A 158 16.85 32.45 -3.54
N PRO A 159 17.49 32.90 -2.46
CA PRO A 159 18.09 32.03 -1.44
C PRO A 159 17.07 31.25 -0.59
N LEU A 160 15.77 31.52 -0.75
CA LEU A 160 14.70 30.86 -0.01
C LEU A 160 13.93 29.83 -0.82
N CYS A 161 13.94 29.92 -2.14
CA CYS A 161 13.10 29.06 -3.00
C CYS A 161 13.75 28.67 -4.31
N GLU A 162 14.95 29.17 -4.61
CA GLU A 162 15.68 28.92 -5.85
C GLU A 162 14.84 29.17 -7.13
N ASN A 163 13.93 30.15 -7.05
CA ASN A 163 12.98 30.55 -8.11
C ASN A 163 11.92 29.50 -8.47
N LEU A 164 11.68 28.50 -7.61
CA LEU A 164 10.67 27.46 -7.84
C LEU A 164 9.22 28.00 -8.01
N PHE A 165 8.94 29.21 -7.52
CA PHE A 165 7.63 29.85 -7.71
C PHE A 165 7.37 30.25 -9.17
N ASP A 166 8.42 30.51 -9.96
CA ASP A 166 8.30 30.89 -11.37
C ASP A 166 7.88 29.69 -12.23
N ASP A 167 8.18 28.46 -11.76
CA ASP A 167 7.85 27.20 -12.44
C ASP A 167 6.47 26.64 -12.07
N ILE A 168 5.66 27.34 -11.24
CA ILE A 168 4.35 26.84 -10.82
C ILE A 168 3.42 26.60 -12.01
N ASP A 169 3.43 27.49 -13.00
CA ASP A 169 2.65 27.31 -14.23
C ASP A 169 3.05 26.02 -14.96
N ASN A 170 4.37 25.80 -15.13
CA ASN A 170 4.91 24.60 -15.75
C ASN A 170 4.54 23.32 -14.97
N ILE A 171 4.55 23.38 -13.64
CA ILE A 171 4.15 22.26 -12.78
C ILE A 171 2.67 21.95 -12.97
N VAL A 172 1.80 22.96 -12.90
CA VAL A 172 0.35 22.77 -13.03
C VAL A 172 -0.03 22.22 -14.40
N ASP A 173 0.59 22.70 -15.48
CA ASP A 173 0.36 22.20 -16.83
C ASP A 173 0.76 20.72 -16.94
N ARG A 174 1.96 20.35 -16.45
CA ARG A 174 2.42 18.94 -16.44
C ARG A 174 1.51 18.01 -15.64
N VAL A 175 1.00 18.50 -14.50
CA VAL A 175 0.05 17.75 -13.66
C VAL A 175 -1.21 17.43 -14.46
N PHE A 176 -1.77 18.40 -15.16
CA PHE A 176 -3.00 18.17 -15.93
C PHE A 176 -2.80 17.41 -17.24
N ASP A 177 -1.64 17.53 -17.88
CA ASP A 177 -1.28 16.69 -19.02
C ASP A 177 -1.28 15.21 -18.60
N THR A 178 -0.70 14.92 -17.42
CA THR A 178 -0.63 13.55 -16.87
C THR A 178 -1.98 13.02 -16.41
N LEU A 179 -2.88 13.91 -15.96
CA LEU A 179 -4.19 13.55 -15.41
C LEU A 179 -5.33 13.55 -16.43
N SER A 180 -5.05 13.85 -17.69
CA SER A 180 -6.05 14.00 -18.75
C SER A 180 -6.95 12.78 -18.95
N ASP A 181 -6.42 11.58 -18.68
CA ASP A 181 -7.13 10.29 -18.86
C ASP A 181 -7.72 9.71 -17.56
N ILE A 182 -7.69 10.45 -16.44
CA ILE A 182 -8.09 9.94 -15.13
C ILE A 182 -9.27 10.75 -14.58
N GLU A 183 -10.33 10.06 -14.15
CA GLU A 183 -11.45 10.64 -13.42
C GLU A 183 -11.10 10.79 -11.95
N PHE A 184 -11.17 12.01 -11.41
CA PHE A 184 -10.97 12.29 -10.00
C PHE A 184 -11.86 13.44 -9.52
N SER A 185 -12.22 13.39 -8.24
CA SER A 185 -12.98 14.46 -7.57
C SER A 185 -12.17 15.12 -6.46
N THR A 186 -11.28 14.34 -5.85
CA THR A 186 -10.45 14.77 -4.74
C THR A 186 -8.97 14.57 -5.03
N MET A 187 -8.16 15.53 -4.65
CA MET A 187 -6.72 15.51 -4.91
C MET A 187 -5.91 15.93 -3.69
N GLN A 188 -4.72 15.37 -3.55
CA GLN A 188 -3.71 15.79 -2.59
C GLN A 188 -2.40 16.11 -3.30
N PHE A 189 -1.77 17.20 -2.90
CA PHE A 189 -0.43 17.59 -3.38
C PHE A 189 0.63 17.32 -2.32
N GLY A 190 1.72 16.72 -2.75
CA GLY A 190 2.98 16.60 -2.02
C GLY A 190 4.10 17.22 -2.83
N ILE A 191 5.04 17.87 -2.15
CA ILE A 191 6.26 18.38 -2.78
C ILE A 191 7.50 17.84 -2.08
N HIS A 192 8.38 17.24 -2.87
CA HIS A 192 9.70 16.81 -2.43
C HIS A 192 10.69 17.93 -2.70
N LEU A 193 11.31 18.46 -1.64
CA LEU A 193 12.35 19.49 -1.71
C LEU A 193 13.63 18.95 -1.06
N PRO A 194 14.81 19.36 -1.54
CA PRO A 194 16.09 19.06 -0.90
C PRO A 194 16.10 19.48 0.56
N LYS A 195 16.75 18.67 1.41
CA LYS A 195 16.88 18.99 2.83
C LYS A 195 17.65 20.28 3.06
N ASP A 196 18.69 20.52 2.26
CA ASP A 196 19.55 21.70 2.37
C ASP A 196 18.74 22.97 2.10
N LEU A 197 17.88 22.97 1.07
CA LEU A 197 16.99 24.08 0.75
C LEU A 197 15.98 24.35 1.88
N ILE A 198 15.40 23.31 2.48
CA ILE A 198 14.47 23.45 3.59
C ILE A 198 15.19 24.02 4.84
N GLN A 199 16.40 23.57 5.12
CA GLN A 199 17.17 24.02 6.28
C GLN A 199 17.61 25.48 6.15
N GLU A 200 18.09 25.88 4.97
CA GLU A 200 18.46 27.26 4.71
C GLU A 200 17.24 28.19 4.75
N GLU A 201 16.14 27.74 4.17
CA GLU A 201 14.88 28.47 4.24
C GLU A 201 14.42 28.67 5.68
N ASP A 202 14.46 27.63 6.51
CA ASP A 202 14.05 27.72 7.91
C ASP A 202 14.97 28.61 8.75
N ARG A 203 16.29 28.59 8.47
CA ARG A 203 17.27 29.49 9.08
C ARG A 203 16.96 30.95 8.77
N ILE A 204 16.73 31.30 7.51
CA ILE A 204 16.43 32.67 7.10
C ILE A 204 15.05 33.10 7.63
N ARG A 205 14.04 32.23 7.54
CA ARG A 205 12.67 32.50 8.01
C ARG A 205 12.61 32.70 9.52
N SER A 206 13.28 31.85 10.29
CA SER A 206 13.28 31.95 11.76
C SER A 206 13.97 33.21 12.27
N LYS A 207 15.00 33.68 11.54
CA LYS A 207 15.77 34.86 11.94
C LYS A 207 15.15 36.18 11.48
N TYR A 208 14.63 36.23 10.25
CA TYR A 208 14.21 37.48 9.61
C TYR A 208 12.72 37.53 9.25
N GLY A 209 12.01 36.42 9.35
CA GLY A 209 10.59 36.33 9.02
C GLY A 209 9.66 36.84 10.10
N ALA A 210 8.48 37.26 9.67
CA ALA A 210 7.41 37.63 10.56
C ALA A 210 6.89 36.41 11.33
N GLN A 211 6.35 36.68 12.53
CA GLN A 211 5.67 35.68 13.33
C GLN A 211 4.49 35.10 12.53
N GLY A 212 4.47 33.78 12.36
CA GLY A 212 3.46 33.09 11.55
C GLY A 212 3.75 33.02 10.05
N SER A 213 4.96 33.35 9.59
CA SER A 213 5.35 33.18 8.19
C SER A 213 5.25 31.72 7.72
N TYR A 214 4.65 31.51 6.54
CA TYR A 214 4.46 30.18 5.96
C TYR A 214 5.79 29.54 5.57
N HIS A 215 5.94 28.25 5.88
CA HIS A 215 7.08 27.43 5.45
C HIS A 215 7.05 27.19 3.93
N LEU A 216 8.21 26.91 3.32
CA LEU A 216 8.33 26.85 1.86
C LEU A 216 7.39 25.84 1.20
N LYS A 217 7.33 24.62 1.76
CA LYS A 217 6.47 23.55 1.22
C LYS A 217 4.99 23.96 1.16
N GLY A 218 4.46 24.49 2.26
CA GLY A 218 3.06 24.91 2.35
C GLY A 218 2.76 26.09 1.44
N ALA A 219 3.70 27.03 1.31
CA ALA A 219 3.53 28.15 0.40
C ALA A 219 3.47 27.72 -1.08
N ILE A 220 4.33 26.79 -1.51
CA ILE A 220 4.29 26.27 -2.88
C ILE A 220 2.99 25.51 -3.14
N VAL A 221 2.56 24.65 -2.21
CA VAL A 221 1.30 23.90 -2.34
C VAL A 221 0.10 24.85 -2.41
N GLU A 222 0.07 25.91 -1.59
CA GLU A 222 -1.00 26.90 -1.64
C GLU A 222 -1.01 27.68 -2.96
N SER A 223 0.15 28.09 -3.46
CA SER A 223 0.26 28.75 -4.77
C SER A 223 -0.19 27.85 -5.93
N ILE A 224 0.12 26.55 -5.87
CA ILE A 224 -0.43 25.55 -6.81
C ILE A 224 -1.95 25.47 -6.69
N HIS A 225 -2.51 25.41 -5.47
CA HIS A 225 -3.96 25.38 -5.26
C HIS A 225 -4.67 26.64 -5.76
N GLU A 226 -4.09 27.82 -5.52
CA GLU A 226 -4.62 29.10 -6.05
C GLU A 226 -4.60 29.11 -7.57
N ARG A 227 -3.52 28.61 -8.18
CA ARG A 227 -3.40 28.53 -9.63
C ARG A 227 -4.43 27.59 -10.24
N ILE A 228 -4.66 26.42 -9.64
CA ILE A 228 -5.69 25.47 -10.07
C ILE A 228 -7.10 26.06 -9.91
N ARG A 229 -7.38 26.76 -8.80
CA ARG A 229 -8.65 27.45 -8.59
C ARG A 229 -8.90 28.52 -9.66
N ASN A 230 -7.87 29.27 -10.05
CA ASN A 230 -7.97 30.26 -11.12
C ASN A 230 -8.23 29.65 -12.51
N LEU A 231 -7.95 28.36 -12.69
CA LEU A 231 -8.28 27.63 -13.92
C LEU A 231 -9.72 27.07 -13.93
N ASP A 232 -10.54 27.44 -12.93
CA ASP A 232 -11.96 27.08 -12.78
C ASP A 232 -12.23 25.57 -12.84
N LYS A 233 -11.32 24.79 -12.25
CA LYS A 233 -11.46 23.33 -12.16
C LYS A 233 -12.13 22.95 -10.83
N GLU A 234 -13.22 22.19 -10.91
CA GLU A 234 -13.94 21.64 -9.76
C GLU A 234 -13.14 20.50 -9.08
N VAL A 235 -12.05 20.85 -8.40
CA VAL A 235 -11.21 19.89 -7.65
C VAL A 235 -11.26 20.21 -6.16
N ASN A 236 -11.61 19.21 -5.36
CA ASN A 236 -11.59 19.33 -3.90
C ASN A 236 -10.24 18.87 -3.35
N PHE A 237 -9.51 19.77 -2.69
CA PHE A 237 -8.23 19.41 -2.04
C PHE A 237 -8.50 18.80 -0.67
N VAL A 238 -8.12 17.53 -0.49
CA VAL A 238 -8.40 16.78 0.75
C VAL A 238 -7.11 16.13 1.25
N LYS A 239 -6.88 16.21 2.57
CA LYS A 239 -5.72 15.58 3.24
C LYS A 239 -5.92 14.08 3.45
N GLU A 240 -7.13 13.71 3.83
CA GLU A 240 -7.48 12.32 4.09
C GLU A 240 -8.17 11.72 2.88
N LYS A 241 -7.69 10.57 2.44
CA LYS A 241 -8.36 9.74 1.45
C LYS A 241 -8.61 10.42 0.08
N PRO A 242 -7.61 11.08 -0.54
CA PRO A 242 -7.76 11.61 -1.88
C PRO A 242 -7.97 10.49 -2.92
N ASP A 243 -8.57 10.83 -4.06
CA ASP A 243 -8.64 9.94 -5.22
C ASP A 243 -7.28 9.84 -5.91
N VAL A 244 -6.56 10.96 -5.96
CA VAL A 244 -5.25 11.09 -6.60
C VAL A 244 -4.28 11.84 -5.69
N MET A 245 -3.08 11.29 -5.53
CA MET A 245 -1.96 11.96 -4.90
C MET A 245 -0.95 12.37 -5.97
N VAL A 246 -0.58 13.64 -5.98
CA VAL A 246 0.40 14.20 -6.90
C VAL A 246 1.64 14.56 -6.09
N LEU A 247 2.77 13.93 -6.41
CA LEU A 247 4.07 14.25 -5.86
C LEU A 247 4.88 15.01 -6.90
N VAL A 248 5.34 16.20 -6.55
CA VAL A 248 6.22 17.01 -7.39
C VAL A 248 7.63 16.99 -6.79
N ASP A 249 8.63 16.63 -7.58
CA ASP A 249 10.03 16.81 -7.23
C ASP A 249 10.48 18.22 -7.60
N GLY A 250 10.80 19.05 -6.60
CA GLY A 250 11.20 20.44 -6.80
C GLY A 250 12.57 20.63 -7.46
N LEU A 251 13.41 19.59 -7.55
CA LEU A 251 14.69 19.68 -8.28
C LEU A 251 14.52 19.38 -9.76
N THR A 252 13.82 18.29 -10.08
CA THR A 252 13.71 17.78 -11.46
C THR A 252 12.41 18.19 -12.16
N LEU A 253 11.49 18.83 -11.42
CA LEU A 253 10.13 19.16 -11.85
C LEU A 253 9.37 17.94 -12.39
N ARG A 254 9.73 16.74 -11.92
CA ARG A 254 9.02 15.51 -12.23
C ARG A 254 7.75 15.46 -11.41
N VAL A 255 6.68 15.02 -12.07
CA VAL A 255 5.36 14.87 -11.46
C VAL A 255 5.05 13.39 -11.44
N ASP A 256 4.98 12.82 -10.24
CA ASP A 256 4.55 11.45 -10.02
C ASP A 256 3.11 11.46 -9.54
N VAL A 257 2.24 10.78 -10.28
CA VAL A 257 0.82 10.67 -9.95
C VAL A 257 0.55 9.26 -9.42
N ASP A 258 0.08 9.18 -8.18
CA ASP A 258 -0.40 7.94 -7.59
C ASP A 258 -1.93 7.97 -7.51
N VAL A 259 -2.56 7.04 -8.22
CA VAL A 259 -4.03 6.92 -8.28
C VAL A 259 -4.47 5.87 -7.28
N ARG A 260 -5.31 6.29 -6.34
CA ARG A 260 -5.71 5.44 -5.23
C ARG A 260 -6.58 4.27 -5.70
N PRO A 261 -6.31 3.03 -5.23
CA PRO A 261 -7.13 1.89 -5.59
C PRO A 261 -8.56 2.00 -5.05
N ILE A 262 -9.47 1.36 -5.77
CA ILE A 262 -10.88 1.22 -5.40
C ILE A 262 -11.15 -0.21 -4.96
N PHE A 263 -12.11 -0.38 -4.05
CA PHE A 263 -12.42 -1.68 -3.44
C PHE A 263 -13.88 -2.04 -3.67
N LEU A 264 -14.11 -3.25 -4.17
CA LEU A 264 -15.42 -3.84 -4.38
C LEU A 264 -15.58 -5.07 -3.49
N TYR A 265 -16.62 -5.08 -2.66
CA TYR A 265 -17.01 -6.22 -1.86
C TYR A 265 -18.09 -7.03 -2.58
N GLY A 266 -18.01 -8.35 -2.51
CA GLY A 266 -19.03 -9.23 -3.05
C GLY A 266 -18.94 -10.63 -2.49
N ARG A 267 -19.82 -11.51 -2.98
CA ARG A 267 -19.76 -12.95 -2.73
C ARG A 267 -19.72 -13.68 -4.07
N TYR A 268 -18.78 -14.62 -4.20
CA TYR A 268 -18.67 -15.44 -5.40
C TYR A 268 -19.12 -16.88 -5.13
N ARG A 269 -19.82 -17.46 -6.09
CA ARG A 269 -20.07 -18.89 -6.17
C ARG A 269 -19.15 -19.49 -7.21
N LYS A 270 -18.45 -20.56 -6.86
CA LYS A 270 -17.58 -21.31 -7.75
C LYS A 270 -18.30 -22.61 -8.11
N VAL A 271 -18.87 -22.66 -9.31
CA VAL A 271 -19.68 -23.79 -9.79
C VAL A 271 -18.79 -24.88 -10.40
N SER A 272 -17.71 -24.48 -11.07
CA SER A 272 -16.79 -25.40 -11.72
C SER A 272 -15.69 -25.92 -10.78
N ARG A 273 -15.31 -27.20 -10.93
CA ARG A 273 -14.11 -27.79 -10.33
C ARG A 273 -12.94 -27.63 -11.32
N GLY A 274 -11.72 -27.45 -10.81
CA GLY A 274 -10.52 -27.34 -11.66
C GLY A 274 -9.94 -25.94 -11.77
N ILE A 275 -10.60 -24.92 -11.21
CA ILE A 275 -10.10 -23.54 -11.18
C ILE A 275 -9.58 -23.14 -9.80
N PRO A 276 -8.37 -22.56 -9.68
CA PRO A 276 -7.89 -21.97 -8.43
C PRO A 276 -8.63 -20.67 -8.08
N GLN A 277 -8.60 -20.30 -6.80
CA GLN A 277 -9.17 -19.04 -6.33
C GLN A 277 -8.38 -17.82 -6.83
N THR A 278 -7.05 -17.88 -6.77
CA THR A 278 -6.16 -16.77 -7.16
C THR A 278 -5.31 -17.18 -8.34
N ARG A 279 -4.79 -16.20 -9.10
CA ARG A 279 -3.83 -16.43 -10.19
C ARG A 279 -2.58 -17.16 -9.70
N TRP A 280 -2.16 -18.20 -10.42
CA TRP A 280 -0.97 -18.99 -10.10
C TRP A 280 0.07 -18.81 -11.20
N PRO A 281 1.17 -18.08 -10.93
CA PRO A 281 2.26 -17.95 -11.89
C PRO A 281 2.85 -19.33 -12.21
N CYS A 282 3.22 -19.54 -13.47
CA CYS A 282 3.87 -20.77 -13.91
C CYS A 282 5.18 -20.98 -13.11
N ARG A 283 5.36 -22.18 -12.58
CA ARG A 283 6.53 -22.52 -11.74
C ARG A 283 7.85 -22.46 -12.50
N ALA A 284 7.82 -22.74 -13.81
CA ALA A 284 9.01 -22.74 -14.65
C ALA A 284 9.48 -21.32 -15.00
N CYS A 285 8.58 -20.46 -15.49
CA CYS A 285 8.94 -19.10 -15.91
C CYS A 285 8.74 -18.03 -14.83
N ARG A 286 8.11 -18.37 -13.70
CA ARG A 286 7.73 -17.45 -12.61
C ARG A 286 6.88 -16.26 -13.08
N GLY A 287 6.00 -16.48 -14.05
CA GLY A 287 5.11 -15.44 -14.59
C GLY A 287 5.69 -14.62 -15.74
N ARG A 288 6.90 -14.90 -16.23
CA ARG A 288 7.51 -14.12 -17.32
C ARG A 288 6.91 -14.35 -18.71
N ALA A 289 6.09 -15.41 -18.86
CA ALA A 289 5.39 -15.80 -20.09
C ALA A 289 6.30 -16.16 -21.28
N GLN A 290 7.14 -15.23 -21.75
CA GLN A 290 7.94 -15.34 -22.97
C GLN A 290 8.87 -16.55 -23.00
N GLY A 291 8.75 -17.37 -24.07
CA GLY A 291 9.64 -18.48 -24.38
C GLY A 291 9.53 -19.68 -23.43
N CYS A 292 8.39 -19.87 -22.78
CA CYS A 292 8.17 -20.99 -21.87
C CYS A 292 7.21 -22.04 -22.43
N ASP A 293 7.78 -23.15 -22.89
CA ASP A 293 7.04 -24.31 -23.39
C ASP A 293 6.10 -24.90 -22.34
N SER A 294 6.46 -24.83 -21.05
CA SER A 294 5.69 -25.43 -19.96
C SER A 294 4.35 -24.75 -19.68
N CYS A 295 4.17 -23.51 -20.09
CA CYS A 295 2.92 -22.77 -19.92
C CYS A 295 2.38 -22.21 -21.24
N GLU A 296 2.88 -22.71 -22.38
CA GLU A 296 2.46 -22.24 -23.71
C GLU A 296 2.49 -20.70 -23.83
N GLU A 297 3.55 -20.10 -23.28
CA GLU A 297 3.75 -18.65 -23.27
C GLU A 297 2.70 -17.82 -22.51
N THR A 298 1.79 -18.43 -21.75
CA THR A 298 0.78 -17.72 -20.94
C THR A 298 1.36 -17.11 -19.66
N GLY A 299 2.47 -17.67 -19.16
CA GLY A 299 3.04 -17.30 -17.86
C GLY A 299 2.27 -17.81 -16.65
N LEU A 300 1.14 -18.49 -16.85
CA LEU A 300 0.26 -18.99 -15.80
C LEU A 300 0.31 -20.53 -15.71
N GLN A 301 0.08 -21.07 -14.51
CA GLN A 301 -0.06 -22.52 -14.32
C GLN A 301 -1.49 -22.98 -14.67
N TYR A 302 -2.48 -22.14 -14.40
CA TYR A 302 -3.88 -22.34 -14.75
C TYR A 302 -4.34 -21.08 -15.49
N ILE A 303 -5.00 -21.26 -16.62
CA ILE A 303 -5.46 -20.16 -17.48
C ILE A 303 -6.54 -19.35 -16.76
N ASP A 304 -7.49 -20.04 -16.13
CA ASP A 304 -8.58 -19.42 -15.41
C ASP A 304 -8.34 -19.43 -13.90
N SER A 305 -8.69 -18.34 -13.23
CA SER A 305 -8.84 -18.30 -11.77
C SER A 305 -10.09 -17.51 -11.39
N VAL A 306 -10.64 -17.75 -10.20
CA VAL A 306 -11.79 -16.96 -9.70
C VAL A 306 -11.45 -15.46 -9.70
N GLN A 307 -10.22 -15.12 -9.29
CA GLN A 307 -9.70 -13.77 -9.34
C GLN A 307 -9.75 -13.18 -10.75
N ASP A 308 -9.27 -13.89 -11.77
CA ASP A 308 -9.18 -13.33 -13.13
C ASP A 308 -10.55 -13.29 -13.81
N LEU A 309 -11.41 -14.30 -13.59
CA LEU A 309 -12.77 -14.35 -14.12
C LEU A 309 -13.64 -13.19 -13.63
N ILE A 310 -13.44 -12.75 -12.38
CA ILE A 310 -14.14 -11.60 -11.81
C ILE A 310 -13.38 -10.30 -12.08
N GLY A 311 -12.06 -10.32 -11.90
CA GLY A 311 -11.22 -9.13 -11.85
C GLY A 311 -10.93 -8.52 -13.21
N GLU A 312 -10.69 -9.34 -14.24
CA GLU A 312 -10.31 -8.86 -15.57
C GLU A 312 -11.39 -8.04 -16.28
N PRO A 313 -12.68 -8.45 -16.33
CA PRO A 313 -13.73 -7.61 -16.92
C PRO A 313 -13.90 -6.27 -16.17
N ILE A 314 -13.76 -6.28 -14.84
CA ILE A 314 -13.84 -5.07 -14.02
C ILE A 314 -12.61 -4.17 -14.26
N ARG A 315 -11.43 -4.77 -14.40
CA ARG A 315 -10.17 -4.07 -14.70
C ARG A 315 -10.27 -3.34 -16.04
N GLU A 316 -10.77 -4.01 -17.07
CA GLU A 316 -10.96 -3.42 -18.39
C GLU A 316 -12.01 -2.32 -18.40
N ALA A 317 -13.16 -2.54 -17.76
CA ALA A 317 -14.23 -1.54 -17.66
C ALA A 317 -13.79 -0.24 -16.97
N LEU A 318 -12.97 -0.36 -15.92
CA LEU A 318 -12.48 0.77 -15.13
C LEU A 318 -11.14 1.33 -15.64
N GLY A 319 -10.56 0.75 -16.69
CA GLY A 319 -9.26 1.17 -17.24
C GLY A 319 -8.14 1.05 -16.21
N ALA A 320 -8.11 -0.04 -15.44
CA ALA A 320 -7.16 -0.23 -14.35
C ALA A 320 -5.91 -1.02 -14.78
N GLU A 321 -4.80 -0.83 -14.05
CA GLU A 321 -3.53 -1.52 -14.34
C GLU A 321 -3.57 -2.99 -13.93
N ASP A 322 -4.06 -3.30 -12.72
CA ASP A 322 -4.04 -4.64 -12.15
C ASP A 322 -5.14 -4.82 -11.08
N THR A 323 -5.39 -6.07 -10.68
CA THR A 323 -6.32 -6.42 -9.60
C THR A 323 -5.68 -7.29 -8.53
N SER A 324 -6.14 -7.10 -7.29
CA SER A 324 -5.77 -7.87 -6.11
C SER A 324 -7.03 -8.50 -5.50
N PHE A 325 -6.99 -9.80 -5.21
CA PHE A 325 -8.13 -10.54 -4.68
C PHE A 325 -7.95 -10.93 -3.21
N HIS A 326 -8.87 -10.49 -2.35
CA HIS A 326 -8.85 -10.74 -0.91
C HIS A 326 -10.09 -11.54 -0.47
N GLY A 327 -10.00 -12.87 -0.47
CA GLY A 327 -11.10 -13.76 -0.05
C GLY A 327 -11.12 -14.09 1.44
N MET A 328 -12.31 -14.39 1.99
CA MET A 328 -12.51 -14.92 3.34
C MET A 328 -12.11 -16.40 3.42
N GLY A 329 -10.80 -16.67 3.41
CA GLY A 329 -10.25 -18.01 3.26
C GLY A 329 -10.24 -18.48 1.81
N ARG A 330 -9.90 -19.76 1.60
CA ARG A 330 -9.72 -20.35 0.28
C ARG A 330 -10.27 -21.77 0.24
N GLU A 331 -10.76 -22.18 -0.92
CA GLU A 331 -11.06 -23.58 -1.25
C GLU A 331 -9.97 -24.19 -2.13
N ASP A 332 -9.89 -25.52 -2.15
CA ASP A 332 -9.02 -26.25 -3.06
C ASP A 332 -9.55 -26.17 -4.51
N ILE A 333 -8.69 -26.46 -5.48
CA ILE A 333 -8.99 -26.36 -6.92
C ILE A 333 -10.17 -27.25 -7.31
N ASP A 334 -10.26 -28.44 -6.72
CA ASP A 334 -11.27 -29.46 -6.96
C ASP A 334 -12.57 -29.23 -6.17
N VAL A 335 -12.67 -28.17 -5.37
CA VAL A 335 -13.82 -27.87 -4.50
C VAL A 335 -14.71 -26.79 -5.10
N ARG A 336 -16.03 -27.00 -5.11
CA ARG A 336 -17.02 -25.96 -5.47
C ARG A 336 -17.38 -25.11 -4.26
N CYS A 337 -17.84 -23.88 -4.51
CA CYS A 337 -18.38 -22.99 -3.49
C CYS A 337 -19.79 -22.55 -3.91
N LEU A 338 -20.80 -23.05 -3.20
CA LEU A 338 -22.22 -22.90 -3.51
C LEU A 338 -22.91 -22.01 -2.45
N GLY A 339 -24.24 -22.17 -2.29
CA GLY A 339 -25.08 -21.44 -1.35
C GLY A 339 -25.03 -19.94 -1.56
N SER A 340 -24.78 -19.17 -0.50
CA SER A 340 -24.60 -17.71 -0.62
C SER A 340 -23.22 -17.29 -1.19
N GLY A 341 -22.34 -18.24 -1.50
CA GLY A 341 -21.00 -17.98 -2.00
C GLY A 341 -20.00 -17.52 -0.93
N ARG A 342 -18.74 -17.33 -1.33
CA ARG A 342 -17.66 -16.86 -0.44
C ARG A 342 -17.49 -15.34 -0.53
N PRO A 343 -17.47 -14.63 0.61
CA PRO A 343 -17.11 -13.22 0.66
C PRO A 343 -15.70 -12.94 0.15
N PHE A 344 -15.57 -11.89 -0.65
CA PHE A 344 -14.30 -11.38 -1.13
C PHE A 344 -14.31 -9.85 -1.24
N VAL A 345 -13.11 -9.28 -1.26
CA VAL A 345 -12.88 -7.90 -1.68
C VAL A 345 -11.93 -7.91 -2.87
N LEU A 346 -12.36 -7.31 -3.97
CA LEU A 346 -11.54 -7.02 -5.13
C LEU A 346 -10.97 -5.61 -4.98
N GLU A 347 -9.66 -5.51 -5.00
CA GLU A 347 -8.92 -4.26 -5.04
C GLU A 347 -8.47 -4.01 -6.48
N VAL A 348 -8.90 -2.90 -7.06
CA VAL A 348 -8.58 -2.50 -8.43
C VAL A 348 -7.56 -1.37 -8.36
N LYS A 349 -6.38 -1.60 -8.95
CA LYS A 349 -5.21 -0.71 -8.83
C LYS A 349 -5.17 0.29 -9.97
N LYS A 350 -4.95 1.56 -9.63
CA LYS A 350 -4.87 2.70 -10.55
C LYS A 350 -5.97 2.71 -11.63
N PRO A 351 -7.25 2.80 -11.23
CA PRO A 351 -8.34 2.89 -12.20
C PRO A 351 -8.39 4.26 -12.86
N SER A 352 -8.52 4.31 -14.19
CA SER A 352 -8.81 5.55 -14.92
C SER A 352 -10.23 6.05 -14.66
N LYS A 353 -11.20 5.15 -14.52
CA LYS A 353 -12.60 5.48 -14.19
C LYS A 353 -12.95 5.02 -12.79
N ARG A 354 -13.64 5.86 -12.01
CA ARG A 354 -13.89 5.56 -10.59
C ARG A 354 -15.32 5.17 -10.28
N GLN A 355 -16.28 5.60 -11.11
CA GLN A 355 -17.69 5.34 -10.89
C GLN A 355 -18.28 4.63 -12.11
N LEU A 356 -18.75 3.41 -11.88
CA LEU A 356 -19.61 2.68 -12.79
C LEU A 356 -20.78 2.06 -12.00
N PRO A 357 -21.96 1.91 -12.62
CA PRO A 357 -23.05 1.15 -12.04
C PRO A 357 -22.57 -0.26 -11.70
N VAL A 358 -22.92 -0.71 -10.50
CA VAL A 358 -22.48 -2.00 -9.97
C VAL A 358 -23.13 -3.14 -10.76
N GLU A 359 -24.35 -2.92 -11.23
CA GLU A 359 -25.14 -3.84 -12.05
C GLU A 359 -24.40 -4.17 -13.35
N ASP A 360 -23.87 -3.15 -14.04
CA ASP A 360 -23.09 -3.31 -15.26
C ASP A 360 -21.82 -4.15 -15.02
N LEU A 361 -21.14 -3.93 -13.88
CA LEU A 361 -19.96 -4.71 -13.50
C LEU A 361 -20.30 -6.18 -13.26
N VAL A 362 -21.45 -6.46 -12.63
CA VAL A 362 -21.91 -7.84 -12.38
C VAL A 362 -22.27 -8.54 -13.70
N ASP A 363 -22.89 -7.83 -14.64
CA ASP A 363 -23.23 -8.39 -15.95
C ASP A 363 -21.97 -8.69 -16.77
N LEU A 364 -20.95 -7.82 -16.76
CA LEU A 364 -19.65 -8.09 -17.39
C LEU A 364 -18.97 -9.33 -16.80
N VAL A 365 -19.02 -9.51 -15.47
CA VAL A 365 -18.50 -10.71 -14.81
C VAL A 365 -19.27 -11.96 -15.25
N ARG A 366 -20.60 -11.87 -15.37
CA ARG A 366 -21.44 -13.00 -15.79
C ARG A 366 -21.11 -13.46 -17.22
N GLU A 367 -20.89 -12.52 -18.13
CA GLU A 367 -20.52 -12.81 -19.53
C GLU A 367 -19.14 -13.48 -19.63
N ASN A 368 -18.18 -13.03 -18.82
CA ASN A 368 -16.82 -13.58 -18.83
C ASN A 368 -16.71 -14.94 -18.10
N ALA A 369 -17.50 -15.15 -17.05
CA ALA A 369 -17.38 -16.28 -16.13
C ALA A 369 -18.37 -17.43 -16.38
N LEU A 370 -18.91 -17.55 -17.60
CA LEU A 370 -19.96 -18.50 -17.98
C LEU A 370 -19.72 -19.91 -17.40
N GLU A 371 -20.69 -20.35 -16.57
CA GLU A 371 -20.74 -21.67 -15.90
C GLU A 371 -19.59 -21.98 -14.93
N LYS A 372 -18.66 -21.05 -14.71
CA LYS A 372 -17.50 -21.24 -13.82
C LYS A 372 -17.68 -20.54 -12.48
N VAL A 373 -17.99 -19.25 -12.53
CA VAL A 373 -18.10 -18.39 -11.35
C VAL A 373 -19.30 -17.46 -11.49
N GLU A 374 -20.06 -17.31 -10.41
CA GLU A 374 -21.21 -16.41 -10.36
C GLU A 374 -21.01 -15.38 -9.24
N VAL A 375 -21.41 -14.14 -9.49
CA VAL A 375 -21.43 -13.06 -8.51
C VAL A 375 -22.82 -12.44 -8.55
N ASP A 376 -23.49 -12.37 -7.39
CA ASP A 376 -24.88 -11.91 -7.32
C ASP A 376 -24.98 -10.38 -7.18
N SER A 377 -24.09 -9.81 -6.38
CA SER A 377 -24.01 -8.38 -6.15
C SER A 377 -22.59 -7.97 -5.77
N LEU A 378 -22.26 -6.73 -6.11
CA LEU A 378 -21.04 -6.05 -5.69
C LEU A 378 -21.43 -4.81 -4.87
N THR A 379 -20.51 -4.29 -4.08
CA THR A 379 -20.74 -3.06 -3.32
C THR A 379 -19.42 -2.33 -3.14
N TRP A 380 -19.43 -1.02 -3.38
CA TRP A 380 -18.27 -0.17 -3.13
C TRP A 380 -17.91 -0.20 -1.64
N CYS A 381 -16.64 -0.42 -1.34
CA CYS A 381 -16.15 -0.51 0.02
C CYS A 381 -14.80 0.20 0.19
N THR A 382 -14.27 0.16 1.41
CA THR A 382 -12.95 0.74 1.74
C THR A 382 -11.99 -0.36 2.18
N ARG A 383 -10.69 -0.05 2.23
CA ARG A 383 -9.65 -0.97 2.72
C ARG A 383 -9.98 -1.63 4.07
N LYS A 384 -10.75 -0.96 4.95
CA LYS A 384 -11.20 -1.55 6.23
C LYS A 384 -11.93 -2.89 6.04
N LYS A 385 -12.76 -3.01 5.00
CA LYS A 385 -13.49 -4.25 4.68
C LYS A 385 -12.56 -5.41 4.36
N VAL A 386 -11.38 -5.16 3.79
CA VAL A 386 -10.35 -6.20 3.54
C VAL A 386 -9.93 -6.86 4.84
N ASN A 387 -9.68 -6.07 5.88
CA ASN A 387 -9.26 -6.57 7.19
C ASN A 387 -10.40 -7.35 7.87
N GLU A 388 -11.63 -6.83 7.80
CA GLU A 388 -12.83 -7.51 8.32
C GLU A 388 -13.01 -8.90 7.68
N VAL A 389 -12.93 -8.97 6.35
CA VAL A 389 -13.08 -10.23 5.58
C VAL A 389 -11.95 -11.22 5.89
N LYS A 390 -10.71 -10.75 6.09
CA LYS A 390 -9.57 -11.63 6.42
C LYS A 390 -9.62 -12.16 7.85
N GLN A 391 -10.14 -11.36 8.79
CA GLN A 391 -10.18 -11.71 10.21
C GLN A 391 -11.42 -12.51 10.60
N SER A 392 -12.47 -12.48 9.79
CA SER A 392 -13.70 -13.23 10.07
C SER A 392 -13.46 -14.73 10.21
N ARG A 393 -13.88 -15.26 11.36
CA ARG A 393 -13.78 -16.69 11.73
C ARG A 393 -15.14 -17.38 11.71
N SER A 394 -15.88 -17.18 10.64
CA SER A 394 -17.17 -17.85 10.45
C SER A 394 -17.06 -19.37 10.30
N GLU A 395 -18.02 -20.06 10.91
CA GLU A 395 -18.29 -21.47 10.66
C GLU A 395 -18.67 -21.69 9.20
N LYS A 396 -18.46 -22.91 8.72
CA LYS A 396 -18.69 -23.29 7.33
C LYS A 396 -19.40 -24.63 7.27
N THR A 397 -20.35 -24.74 6.36
CA THR A 397 -21.06 -25.99 6.05
C THR A 397 -20.53 -26.53 4.74
N TYR A 398 -20.24 -27.83 4.72
CA TYR A 398 -19.71 -28.54 3.59
C TYR A 398 -20.56 -29.77 3.30
N THR A 399 -20.61 -30.19 2.04
CA THR A 399 -21.03 -31.54 1.67
C THR A 399 -19.83 -32.27 1.12
N ILE A 400 -19.58 -33.47 1.62
CA ILE A 400 -18.47 -34.32 1.20
C ILE A 400 -19.00 -35.70 0.86
N ARG A 401 -18.54 -36.23 -0.28
CA ARG A 401 -18.81 -37.60 -0.70
C ARG A 401 -17.51 -38.37 -0.78
N PHE A 402 -17.51 -39.56 -0.22
CA PHE A 402 -16.34 -40.42 -0.12
C PHE A 402 -16.72 -41.89 -0.29
N ARG A 403 -15.76 -42.71 -0.72
CA ARG A 403 -15.91 -44.17 -0.81
C ARG A 403 -15.44 -44.80 0.49
N ALA A 404 -16.20 -45.75 1.01
CA ALA A 404 -15.89 -46.54 2.20
C ALA A 404 -16.28 -48.00 1.93
N GLU A 405 -15.29 -48.83 1.58
CA GLU A 405 -15.54 -50.23 1.23
C GLU A 405 -15.83 -51.09 2.46
N GLY A 406 -16.65 -52.12 2.27
CA GLY A 406 -16.87 -53.16 3.29
C GLY A 406 -17.83 -52.76 4.42
N LEU A 407 -18.70 -51.78 4.19
CA LEU A 407 -19.76 -51.41 5.12
C LEU A 407 -20.85 -52.48 5.15
N VAL A 408 -20.91 -53.25 6.25
CA VAL A 408 -21.87 -54.36 6.39
C VAL A 408 -23.21 -53.90 7.00
N ASP A 409 -23.18 -52.97 7.95
CA ASP A 409 -24.38 -52.43 8.61
C ASP A 409 -24.46 -50.90 8.46
N ILE A 410 -25.31 -50.46 7.54
CA ILE A 410 -25.54 -49.06 7.20
C ILE A 410 -26.03 -48.27 8.43
N LYS A 411 -26.89 -48.85 9.28
CA LYS A 411 -27.44 -48.14 10.44
C LYS A 411 -26.37 -47.88 11.50
N SER A 412 -25.57 -48.91 11.79
CA SER A 412 -24.44 -48.75 12.71
C SER A 412 -23.41 -47.77 12.16
N ALA A 413 -23.15 -47.77 10.85
CA ALA A 413 -22.26 -46.81 10.21
C ALA A 413 -22.78 -45.37 10.33
N GLU A 414 -24.09 -45.17 10.11
CA GLU A 414 -24.75 -43.87 10.29
C GLU A 414 -24.63 -43.37 11.73
N GLU A 415 -24.93 -44.20 12.72
CA GLU A 415 -24.78 -43.87 14.15
C GLU A 415 -23.32 -43.53 14.52
N SER A 416 -22.35 -44.27 13.98
CA SER A 416 -20.92 -43.99 14.19
C SER A 416 -20.51 -42.64 13.61
N ILE A 417 -20.98 -42.28 12.41
CA ILE A 417 -20.70 -40.96 11.83
C ILE A 417 -21.35 -39.86 12.67
N LEU A 418 -22.62 -40.02 13.04
CA LEU A 418 -23.35 -39.05 13.86
C LEU A 418 -22.76 -38.91 15.27
N SER A 419 -22.01 -39.90 15.77
CA SER A 419 -21.30 -39.78 17.05
C SER A 419 -20.23 -38.68 17.06
N LEU A 420 -19.78 -38.22 15.89
CA LEU A 420 -18.84 -37.10 15.73
C LEU A 420 -19.54 -35.72 15.83
N ASP A 421 -20.87 -35.68 15.85
CA ASP A 421 -21.65 -34.47 16.03
C ASP A 421 -21.28 -33.78 17.36
N GLY A 422 -21.01 -32.47 17.31
CA GLY A 422 -20.61 -31.69 18.49
C GLY A 422 -19.21 -31.98 19.03
N GLN A 423 -18.45 -32.94 18.47
CA GLN A 423 -17.15 -33.33 18.98
C GLN A 423 -16.03 -32.34 18.66
N VAL A 424 -15.01 -32.34 19.52
CA VAL A 424 -13.76 -31.61 19.30
C VAL A 424 -12.73 -32.59 18.75
N ILE A 425 -12.17 -32.27 17.59
CA ILE A 425 -11.15 -33.05 16.91
C ILE A 425 -9.78 -32.38 17.05
N ASP A 426 -8.74 -33.20 17.15
CA ASP A 426 -7.35 -32.81 17.06
C ASP A 426 -6.85 -33.06 15.64
N GLN A 427 -6.52 -31.98 14.91
CA GLN A 427 -5.95 -32.06 13.56
C GLN A 427 -4.50 -31.61 13.57
N GLU A 428 -3.58 -32.51 13.22
CA GLU A 428 -2.25 -32.08 12.82
C GLU A 428 -2.29 -31.32 11.49
N THR A 429 -1.20 -30.63 11.17
CA THR A 429 -1.09 -29.93 9.89
C THR A 429 -0.99 -30.95 8.75
N PRO A 430 -1.96 -31.00 7.81
CA PRO A 430 -2.02 -32.07 6.82
C PRO A 430 -0.74 -32.23 5.99
N GLN A 431 -0.43 -33.46 5.56
CA GLN A 431 0.83 -33.73 4.85
C GLN A 431 0.95 -32.88 3.58
N ARG A 432 -0.14 -32.76 2.81
CA ARG A 432 -0.18 -31.98 1.56
C ARG A 432 0.10 -30.48 1.71
N VAL A 433 -0.06 -29.92 2.92
CA VAL A 433 0.22 -28.48 3.19
C VAL A 433 1.42 -28.27 4.11
N SER A 434 2.08 -29.33 4.57
CA SER A 434 3.23 -29.28 5.49
C SER A 434 4.38 -28.41 4.96
N HIS A 435 4.67 -28.46 3.66
CA HIS A 435 5.69 -27.62 3.01
C HIS A 435 5.40 -26.10 3.09
N ARG A 436 4.16 -25.70 3.40
CA ARG A 436 3.73 -24.29 3.50
C ARG A 436 3.37 -23.86 4.92
N ARG A 437 3.17 -24.79 5.85
CA ARG A 437 2.63 -24.51 7.18
C ARG A 437 3.43 -25.21 8.25
N ALA A 438 3.65 -24.51 9.36
CA ALA A 438 4.29 -25.09 10.54
C ALA A 438 3.50 -26.30 11.04
N ALA A 439 4.23 -27.38 11.34
CA ALA A 439 3.68 -28.59 11.95
C ALA A 439 3.13 -28.24 13.33
N LYS A 440 1.80 -28.27 13.45
CA LYS A 440 1.07 -27.94 14.67
C LYS A 440 -0.24 -28.71 14.73
N ILE A 441 -0.58 -29.19 15.93
CA ILE A 441 -1.89 -29.77 16.26
C ILE A 441 -2.86 -28.64 16.58
N ARG A 442 -4.04 -28.65 15.97
CA ARG A 442 -5.08 -27.65 16.14
C ARG A 442 -6.38 -28.35 16.53
N ARG A 443 -6.92 -27.97 17.70
CA ARG A 443 -8.27 -28.36 18.10
C ARG A 443 -9.31 -27.63 17.26
N ARG A 444 -10.29 -28.37 16.75
CA ARG A 444 -11.41 -27.86 15.96
C ARG A 444 -12.69 -28.50 16.44
N LYS A 445 -13.79 -27.75 16.47
CA LYS A 445 -15.10 -28.31 16.79
C LYS A 445 -15.89 -28.61 15.52
N ILE A 446 -16.50 -29.79 15.48
CA ILE A 446 -17.59 -30.12 14.57
C ILE A 446 -18.86 -29.59 15.23
N THR A 447 -19.53 -28.67 14.56
CA THR A 447 -20.74 -28.04 15.08
C THR A 447 -21.94 -28.94 14.87
N SER A 448 -22.10 -29.48 13.66
CA SER A 448 -23.11 -30.51 13.37
C SER A 448 -22.71 -31.43 12.22
N ILE A 449 -23.29 -32.63 12.19
CA ILE A 449 -23.29 -33.54 11.04
C ILE A 449 -24.73 -33.91 10.70
N ASP A 450 -25.09 -33.70 9.44
CA ASP A 450 -26.45 -33.85 8.92
C ASP A 450 -26.43 -34.62 7.59
N ASN A 451 -27.60 -35.09 7.15
CA ASN A 451 -27.82 -35.69 5.82
C ASN A 451 -26.84 -36.82 5.47
N VAL A 452 -26.66 -37.80 6.36
CA VAL A 452 -25.86 -38.99 6.06
C VAL A 452 -26.63 -39.87 5.07
N ARG A 453 -26.07 -40.10 3.89
CA ARG A 453 -26.67 -40.90 2.82
C ARG A 453 -25.68 -41.95 2.33
N PHE A 454 -26.17 -43.15 2.09
CA PHE A 454 -25.39 -44.27 1.59
C PHE A 454 -25.93 -44.68 0.22
N GLU A 455 -25.04 -44.79 -0.76
CA GLU A 455 -25.28 -45.30 -2.10
C GLU A 455 -24.18 -46.31 -2.41
N ASP A 456 -24.47 -47.61 -2.25
CA ASP A 456 -23.50 -48.70 -2.35
C ASP A 456 -22.29 -48.47 -1.39
N ASP A 457 -21.08 -48.37 -1.92
CA ASP A 457 -19.85 -48.09 -1.16
C ASP A 457 -19.57 -46.58 -1.02
N GLU A 458 -20.49 -45.71 -1.44
CA GLU A 458 -20.32 -44.26 -1.35
C GLU A 458 -21.20 -43.66 -0.26
N VAL A 459 -20.59 -42.76 0.50
CA VAL A 459 -21.25 -42.06 1.61
C VAL A 459 -21.18 -40.56 1.35
N GLU A 460 -22.32 -39.89 1.44
CA GLU A 460 -22.43 -38.44 1.38
C GLU A 460 -22.86 -37.92 2.76
N ILE A 461 -22.15 -36.92 3.27
CA ILE A 461 -22.47 -36.28 4.55
C ILE A 461 -22.39 -34.77 4.43
N THR A 462 -23.21 -34.07 5.21
CA THR A 462 -23.15 -32.63 5.40
C THR A 462 -22.52 -32.33 6.75
N ILE A 463 -21.46 -31.53 6.78
CA ILE A 463 -20.73 -31.20 8.00
C ILE A 463 -20.69 -29.69 8.18
N ARG A 464 -21.11 -29.20 9.34
CA ARG A 464 -20.86 -27.84 9.80
C ARG A 464 -19.72 -27.85 10.81
N CYS A 465 -18.69 -27.04 10.59
CA CYS A 465 -17.53 -27.01 11.49
C CYS A 465 -16.91 -25.62 11.62
N GLU A 466 -16.07 -25.46 12.64
CA GLU A 466 -15.31 -24.25 12.90
C GLU A 466 -14.39 -23.85 11.74
N ALA A 467 -14.04 -22.56 11.71
CA ALA A 467 -13.15 -22.00 10.71
C ALA A 467 -11.77 -22.68 10.71
N GLY A 468 -11.33 -23.11 9.52
CA GLY A 468 -10.01 -23.70 9.31
C GLY A 468 -9.90 -25.17 9.73
N THR A 469 -11.03 -25.87 9.83
CA THR A 469 -11.10 -27.34 9.85
C THR A 469 -10.76 -27.88 8.46
N TYR A 470 -9.90 -28.90 8.41
CA TYR A 470 -9.55 -29.59 7.18
C TYR A 470 -10.50 -30.76 6.96
N VAL A 471 -11.51 -30.56 6.11
CA VAL A 471 -12.65 -31.49 5.97
C VAL A 471 -12.27 -32.80 5.27
N LYS A 472 -11.35 -32.77 4.29
CA LYS A 472 -10.87 -33.99 3.64
C LYS A 472 -10.18 -34.89 4.67
N GLU A 473 -9.28 -34.30 5.45
CA GLU A 473 -8.52 -35.00 6.50
C GLU A 473 -9.39 -35.44 7.68
N LEU A 474 -10.51 -34.76 7.96
CA LEU A 474 -11.54 -35.26 8.89
C LEU A 474 -12.16 -36.57 8.39
N VAL A 475 -12.29 -36.75 7.07
CA VAL A 475 -12.84 -37.98 6.49
C VAL A 475 -11.79 -39.10 6.47
N HIS A 476 -10.67 -38.90 5.79
CA HIS A 476 -9.67 -39.95 5.54
C HIS A 476 -8.55 -40.05 6.60
N SER A 477 -8.68 -39.32 7.72
CA SER A 477 -7.73 -39.26 8.86
C SER A 477 -6.30 -38.74 8.58
N ASP A 478 -5.87 -38.65 7.32
CA ASP A 478 -4.48 -38.33 6.92
C ASP A 478 -3.46 -39.25 7.61
N GLU A 479 -3.68 -40.57 7.56
CA GLU A 479 -2.84 -41.59 8.22
C GLU A 479 -2.79 -41.45 9.75
N GLY A 480 -3.94 -41.14 10.39
CA GLY A 480 -4.05 -41.03 11.85
C GLY A 480 -3.76 -39.64 12.41
N ARG A 481 -3.54 -38.64 11.55
CA ARG A 481 -3.20 -37.26 11.94
C ARG A 481 -4.41 -36.39 12.28
N THR A 482 -5.62 -36.91 12.06
CA THR A 482 -6.87 -36.35 12.59
C THR A 482 -7.55 -37.36 13.50
N THR A 483 -7.79 -36.96 14.76
CA THR A 483 -8.43 -37.81 15.78
C THR A 483 -9.47 -37.02 16.59
N PRO A 484 -10.72 -37.51 16.74
CA PRO A 484 -11.32 -38.59 15.96
C PRO A 484 -11.56 -38.17 14.48
N SER A 485 -11.78 -39.16 13.61
CA SER A 485 -12.06 -39.00 12.16
C SER A 485 -13.16 -39.95 11.70
N VAL A 486 -13.76 -39.69 10.52
CA VAL A 486 -14.79 -40.57 9.93
C VAL A 486 -14.25 -41.97 9.70
N GLN A 487 -13.06 -42.08 9.08
CA GLN A 487 -12.37 -43.35 8.92
C GLN A 487 -12.16 -44.10 10.26
N SER A 488 -11.79 -43.39 11.33
CA SER A 488 -11.59 -44.05 12.64
C SER A 488 -12.88 -44.57 13.28
N VAL A 489 -14.03 -43.91 13.07
CA VAL A 489 -15.32 -44.36 13.65
C VAL A 489 -16.00 -45.42 12.80
N LEU A 490 -15.76 -45.43 11.49
CA LEU A 490 -16.24 -46.48 10.59
C LEU A 490 -15.36 -47.74 10.64
N GLY A 491 -14.08 -47.60 11.00
CA GLY A 491 -13.13 -48.71 11.01
C GLY A 491 -12.74 -49.22 9.61
N THR A 492 -12.99 -48.42 8.57
CA THR A 492 -12.63 -48.71 7.17
C THR A 492 -11.99 -47.50 6.51
N ASP A 493 -11.14 -47.75 5.51
CA ASP A 493 -10.47 -46.70 4.77
C ASP A 493 -11.48 -45.85 3.98
N CYS A 494 -11.29 -44.52 4.01
CA CYS A 494 -12.18 -43.57 3.36
C CYS A 494 -11.44 -42.79 2.27
N GLU A 495 -11.92 -42.86 1.02
CA GLU A 495 -11.36 -42.12 -0.11
C GLU A 495 -12.30 -40.97 -0.52
N VAL A 496 -11.84 -39.72 -0.44
CA VAL A 496 -12.67 -38.56 -0.80
C VAL A 496 -12.86 -38.47 -2.31
N ILE A 497 -14.11 -38.49 -2.77
CA ILE A 497 -14.47 -38.36 -4.19
C ILE A 497 -14.61 -36.89 -4.54
N TRP A 498 -15.40 -36.14 -3.75
CA TRP A 498 -15.54 -34.71 -3.92
C TRP A 498 -15.97 -34.00 -2.64
N LEU A 499 -15.73 -32.69 -2.60
CA LEU A 499 -16.09 -31.80 -1.51
C LEU A 499 -16.65 -30.50 -2.09
N ASP A 500 -17.72 -29.99 -1.49
CA ASP A 500 -18.34 -28.71 -1.81
C ASP A 500 -18.53 -27.88 -0.55
N VAL A 501 -18.28 -26.58 -0.66
CA VAL A 501 -18.69 -25.60 0.36
C VAL A 501 -20.15 -25.27 0.06
N LEU A 502 -21.05 -25.59 0.99
CA LEU A 502 -22.47 -25.24 0.86
C LEU A 502 -22.73 -23.84 1.35
N GLU A 503 -22.22 -23.48 2.53
CA GLU A 503 -22.59 -22.20 3.15
C GLU A 503 -21.44 -21.67 3.99
N ILE A 504 -21.31 -20.34 4.01
CA ILE A 504 -20.36 -19.65 4.86
C ILE A 504 -21.15 -18.68 5.73
N HIS A 505 -21.26 -19.04 7.01
CA HIS A 505 -22.07 -18.37 8.04
C HIS A 505 -21.39 -17.08 8.52
N SER A 506 -21.24 -16.13 7.60
CA SER A 506 -20.73 -14.79 7.85
C SER A 506 -21.89 -13.80 7.68
N GLU A 507 -22.53 -13.49 8.79
CA GLU A 507 -23.42 -12.33 8.94
C GLU A 507 -22.79 -11.37 9.94
#